data_AF-A0A4R1F2Z4-F1
#
_entry.id   AF-A0A4R1F2Z4-F1
#
_cell.length_a   1.000
_cell.length_b   1.000
_cell.length_c   1.000
_cell.angle_alpha   90.00
_cell.angle_beta   90.00
_cell.angle_gamma   90.00
#
_symmetry.space_group_name_H-M   'P 1'
#
loop_
_entity.id
_entity.type
_entity.pdbx_description
1 polymer ?
#
loop_
_entity_poly.entity_id
_entity_poly.type
_entity_poly.pdbx_seq_one_letter_code
_entity_poly.pdbx_strand_id
1 'polypeptide(L)'
;MKREEIVDTLKLMAAENKTPAEMLRFLVLEQEIEQQLEWMTLFSEAFDVTLGEVTALSGWWHDESAELNDNDINAYIAPLIKQ
;
A
#
# COMPACT_ATOMS: atom_id res chain seq x y z
N MET A 1 -8.54 -3.66 -12.30
CA MET A 1 -9.13 -4.92 -11.78
C MET A 1 -10.37 -4.61 -10.96
N LYS A 2 -11.20 -5.61 -10.57
CA LYS A 2 -12.25 -5.36 -9.57
C LYS A 2 -11.61 -5.18 -8.19
N ARG A 3 -12.27 -4.45 -7.29
CA ARG A 3 -11.77 -4.18 -5.93
C ARG A 3 -11.33 -5.45 -5.17
N GLU A 4 -12.17 -6.48 -5.19
CA GLU A 4 -11.88 -7.78 -4.56
C GLU A 4 -10.58 -8.41 -5.10
N GLU A 5 -10.37 -8.36 -6.43
CA GLU A 5 -9.16 -8.89 -7.08
C GLU A 5 -7.91 -8.09 -6.68
N ILE A 6 -8.04 -6.76 -6.50
CA ILE A 6 -6.94 -5.90 -6.03
C ILE A 6 -6.56 -6.26 -4.60
N VAL A 7 -7.56 -6.42 -3.72
CA VAL A 7 -7.36 -6.83 -2.33
C VAL A 7 -6.66 -8.19 -2.25
N ASP A 8 -7.09 -9.16 -3.04
CA ASP A 8 -6.45 -10.48 -3.10
C ASP A 8 -5.03 -10.41 -3.67
N THR A 9 -4.78 -9.51 -4.63
CA THR A 9 -3.44 -9.27 -5.17
C THR A 9 -2.51 -8.66 -4.12
N LEU A 10 -2.97 -7.69 -3.33
CA LEU A 10 -2.18 -7.12 -2.22
C LEU A 10 -1.80 -8.18 -1.18
N LYS A 11 -2.73 -9.08 -0.83
CA LYS A 11 -2.46 -10.22 0.06
C LYS A 11 -1.43 -11.17 -0.54
N LEU A 12 -1.53 -11.48 -1.83
CA LEU A 12 -0.56 -12.32 -2.53
C LEU A 12 0.83 -11.67 -2.54
N MET A 13 0.91 -10.38 -2.87
CA MET A 13 2.16 -9.62 -2.83
C MET A 13 2.82 -9.69 -1.45
N ALA A 14 2.04 -9.58 -0.37
CA ALA A 14 2.57 -9.68 0.99
C ALA A 14 3.16 -11.08 1.25
N ALA A 15 2.43 -12.13 0.89
CA ALA A 15 2.89 -13.52 1.01
C ALA A 15 4.14 -13.82 0.15
N GLU A 16 4.35 -13.06 -0.92
CA GLU A 16 5.55 -13.11 -1.77
C GLU A 16 6.70 -12.21 -1.24
N ASN A 17 6.56 -11.67 -0.02
CA ASN A 17 7.50 -10.77 0.63
C ASN A 17 7.72 -9.45 -0.13
N LYS A 18 6.73 -8.99 -0.89
CA LYS A 18 6.76 -7.65 -1.48
C LYS A 18 6.63 -6.61 -0.38
N THR A 19 7.36 -5.51 -0.60
CA THR A 19 7.35 -4.37 0.29
C THR A 19 6.09 -3.51 0.10
N PRO A 20 5.65 -2.76 1.13
CA PRO A 20 4.57 -1.80 0.98
C PRO A 20 4.77 -0.79 -0.17
N ALA A 21 6.00 -0.34 -0.41
CA ALA A 21 6.33 0.54 -1.53
C ALA A 21 6.13 -0.14 -2.91
N GLU A 22 6.45 -1.43 -3.04
CA GLU A 22 6.13 -2.19 -4.26
C GLU A 22 4.62 -2.33 -4.47
N MET A 23 3.86 -2.57 -3.39
CA MET A 23 2.39 -2.63 -3.45
C MET A 23 1.77 -1.29 -3.85
N LEU A 24 2.28 -0.18 -3.33
CA LEU A 24 1.83 1.15 -3.73
C LEU A 24 2.15 1.43 -5.20
N ARG A 25 3.33 1.04 -5.69
CA ARG A 25 3.64 1.15 -7.12
C ARG A 25 2.69 0.35 -7.99
N PHE A 26 2.31 -0.85 -7.58
CA PHE A 26 1.28 -1.62 -8.27
C PHE A 26 -0.05 -0.85 -8.34
N LEU A 27 -0.51 -0.29 -7.21
CA LEU A 27 -1.75 0.49 -7.18
C LEU A 27 -1.70 1.72 -8.09
N VAL A 28 -0.58 2.46 -8.09
CA VAL A 28 -0.45 3.71 -8.86
C VAL A 28 -0.17 3.45 -10.32
N LEU A 29 0.83 2.63 -10.63
CA LEU A 29 1.36 2.50 -11.99
C LEU A 29 0.61 1.46 -12.83
N GLU A 30 0.04 0.44 -12.19
CA GLU A 30 -0.64 -0.65 -12.91
C GLU A 30 -2.16 -0.57 -12.80
N GLN A 31 -2.68 -0.15 -11.64
CA GLN A 31 -4.13 0.02 -11.44
C GLN A 31 -4.62 1.45 -11.66
N GLU A 32 -3.72 2.41 -11.90
CA GLU A 32 -4.03 3.84 -12.08
C GLU A 32 -4.83 4.44 -10.91
N ILE A 33 -4.64 3.90 -9.70
CA ILE A 33 -5.26 4.39 -8.48
C ILE A 33 -4.30 5.40 -7.88
N GLU A 34 -4.60 6.68 -8.01
CA GLU A 34 -3.78 7.77 -7.47
C GLU A 34 -4.33 8.33 -6.15
N GLN A 35 -5.55 7.96 -5.78
CA GLN A 35 -6.21 8.51 -4.60
C GLN A 35 -5.70 7.84 -3.33
N GLN A 36 -4.99 8.60 -2.50
CA GLN A 36 -4.39 8.11 -1.25
C GLN A 36 -5.40 7.48 -0.29
N LEU A 37 -6.61 8.05 -0.18
CA LEU A 37 -7.68 7.47 0.63
C LEU A 37 -8.09 6.07 0.13
N GLU A 38 -8.07 5.85 -1.18
CA GLU A 38 -8.37 4.55 -1.76
C GLU A 38 -7.24 3.56 -1.44
N TRP A 39 -5.97 3.96 -1.48
CA TRP A 39 -4.85 3.10 -1.03
C TRP A 39 -5.04 2.67 0.42
N MET A 40 -5.33 3.63 1.31
CA MET A 40 -5.55 3.36 2.72
C MET A 40 -6.71 2.37 2.92
N THR A 41 -7.79 2.52 2.15
CA THR A 41 -8.94 1.63 2.26
C THR A 41 -8.63 0.22 1.73
N LEU A 42 -7.89 0.11 0.62
CA LEU A 42 -7.45 -1.17 0.07
C LEU A 42 -6.48 -1.91 1.01
N PHE A 43 -5.53 -1.20 1.64
CA PHE A 43 -4.64 -1.78 2.64
C PHE A 43 -5.40 -2.20 3.90
N SER A 44 -6.34 -1.37 4.36
CA SER A 44 -7.21 -1.69 5.49
C SER A 44 -8.00 -2.98 5.25
N GLU A 45 -8.61 -3.12 4.08
CA GLU A 45 -9.35 -4.31 3.68
C GLU A 45 -8.44 -5.54 3.47
N ALA A 46 -7.24 -5.35 2.91
CA ALA A 46 -6.33 -6.44 2.62
C ALA A 46 -5.69 -7.05 3.87
N PHE A 47 -5.35 -6.20 4.85
CA PHE A 47 -4.49 -6.59 5.97
C PHE A 47 -5.18 -6.54 7.33
N ASP A 48 -6.49 -6.26 7.37
CA ASP A 48 -7.29 -6.17 8.61
C ASP A 48 -6.69 -5.16 9.61
N VAL A 49 -6.31 -4.00 9.07
CA VAL A 49 -5.76 -2.86 9.82
C VAL A 49 -6.70 -1.66 9.71
N THR A 50 -6.63 -0.75 10.68
CA THR A 50 -7.44 0.48 10.65
C THR A 50 -6.86 1.50 9.66
N LEU A 51 -7.72 2.40 9.16
CA LEU A 51 -7.26 3.54 8.35
C LEU A 51 -6.22 4.40 9.08
N GLY A 52 -6.31 4.49 10.42
CA GLY A 52 -5.35 5.23 11.26
C GLY A 52 -3.93 4.66 11.18
N GLU A 53 -3.81 3.33 11.18
CA GLU A 53 -2.53 2.62 11.12
C GLU A 53 -1.81 2.79 9.78
N VAL A 54 -2.58 2.96 8.69
CA VAL A 54 -2.04 3.13 7.33
C VAL A 54 -2.01 4.59 6.85
N THR A 55 -2.20 5.55 7.76
CA THR A 55 -2.15 6.99 7.42
C THR A 55 -0.84 7.43 6.76
N ALA A 56 0.28 6.79 7.12
CA ALA A 56 1.59 7.08 6.53
C ALA A 56 1.61 6.91 5.01
N LEU A 57 0.74 6.09 4.41
CA LEU A 57 0.65 5.93 2.95
C LEU A 57 0.38 7.26 2.22
N SER A 58 -0.31 8.20 2.86
CA SER A 58 -0.57 9.54 2.30
C SER A 58 0.68 10.42 2.17
N GLY A 59 1.76 10.08 2.87
CA GLY A 59 3.02 10.80 2.81
C GLY A 59 3.94 10.37 1.66
N TRP A 60 3.54 9.39 0.85
CA TRP A 60 4.40 8.79 -0.18
C TRP A 60 3.92 9.07 -1.61
N TRP A 61 4.90 9.11 -2.51
CA TRP A 61 4.67 9.12 -3.95
C TRP A 61 5.82 8.43 -4.70
N HIS A 62 5.51 7.81 -5.83
CA HIS A 62 6.42 6.90 -6.54
C HIS A 62 7.66 7.57 -7.16
N ASP A 63 7.65 8.90 -7.33
CA ASP A 63 8.74 9.68 -7.95
C ASP A 63 9.61 10.44 -6.93
N GLU A 64 9.45 10.14 -5.64
CA GLU A 64 10.17 10.77 -4.52
C GLU A 64 9.83 12.26 -4.30
N SER A 65 8.78 12.81 -4.92
CA SER A 65 8.33 14.19 -4.69
C SER A 65 7.59 14.41 -3.37
N ALA A 66 7.16 13.34 -2.70
CA ALA A 66 6.46 13.40 -1.43
C ALA A 66 7.42 13.41 -0.23
N GLU A 67 6.86 13.49 0.98
CA GLU A 67 7.63 13.57 2.23
C GLU A 67 8.34 12.26 2.58
N LEU A 68 7.70 11.12 2.29
CA LEU A 68 8.18 9.78 2.63
C LEU A 68 8.66 9.07 1.36
N ASN A 69 9.88 8.53 1.44
CA ASN A 69 10.41 7.64 0.40
C ASN A 69 10.01 6.18 0.69
N ASP A 70 10.47 5.27 -0.16
CA ASP A 70 10.21 3.83 -0.02
C ASP A 70 10.70 3.26 1.31
N ASN A 71 11.87 3.65 1.79
CA ASN A 71 12.43 3.15 3.04
C ASN A 71 11.55 3.56 4.23
N ASP A 72 11.08 4.81 4.22
CA ASP A 72 10.21 5.33 5.28
C ASP A 72 8.88 4.57 5.30
N ILE A 73 8.22 4.43 4.14
CA ILE A 73 6.95 3.69 4.05
C ILE A 73 7.11 2.23 4.42
N ASN A 74 8.17 1.58 3.95
CA ASN A 74 8.41 0.19 4.29
C ASN A 74 8.61 0.02 5.80
N ALA A 75 9.32 0.94 6.44
CA ALA A 75 9.53 0.92 7.89
C ALA A 75 8.22 1.13 8.68
N TYR A 76 7.32 2.00 8.21
CA TYR A 76 6.04 2.25 8.88
C TYR A 76 5.02 1.14 8.66
N ILE A 77 4.92 0.62 7.44
CA ILE A 77 3.80 -0.22 7.02
C ILE A 77 4.11 -1.72 7.11
N ALA A 78 5.37 -2.14 6.87
CA ALA A 78 5.72 -3.56 6.93
C ALA A 78 5.41 -4.22 8.28
N PRO A 79 5.58 -3.57 9.45
CA PRO A 79 5.19 -4.16 10.74
C PRO A 79 3.68 -4.38 10.91
N LEU A 80 2.86 -3.68 10.14
CA LEU A 80 1.39 -3.72 10.23
C LEU A 80 0.79 -4.82 9.35
N ILE A 81 1.47 -5.17 8.26
CA ILE A 81 1.00 -6.16 7.30
C ILE A 81 1.70 -7.49 7.56
N LYS A 82 0.94 -8.59 7.62
CA LYS A 82 1.53 -9.93 7.76
C LYS A 82 2.07 -10.37 6.40
N GLN A 83 3.39 -10.50 6.30
CA GLN A 83 4.08 -11.18 5.20
C GLN A 83 4.10 -12.69 5.43
#